data_AF-A0A2X3F260-F1
#
_entry.id   AF-A0A2X3F260-F1
#
_cell.length_a   1.000
_cell.length_b   1.000
_cell.length_c   1.000
_cell.angle_alpha   90.00
_cell.angle_beta   90.00
_cell.angle_gamma   90.00
#
_symmetry.space_group_name_H-M   'P 1'
#
loop_
_entity.id
_entity.type
_entity.pdbx_description
1 polymer ?
#
loop_
_entity_poly.entity_id
_entity_poly.type
_entity_poly.pdbx_seq_one_letter_code
_entity_poly.pdbx_strand_id
1 'polypeptide(L)'
;MPLIPLREVAGWEHDLHAAMNNIQDEIDLVGESAASIDAYAATDPAECFAVLSEYFFSAPELFAPRFPALWQRFCHFYRQDPLARRRENGLQDEGDRRIVH
;
A
#
# COMPACT_ATOMS: atom_id res chain seq x y z
N MET A 1 5.65 -9.64 -13.66
CA MET A 1 6.14 -8.69 -12.65
C MET A 1 7.11 -7.73 -13.33
N PRO A 2 6.88 -6.41 -13.28
CA PRO A 2 7.91 -5.45 -13.69
C PRO A 2 9.20 -5.69 -12.87
N LEU A 3 10.36 -5.38 -13.43
CA LEU A 3 11.64 -5.52 -12.72
C LEU A 3 11.97 -4.19 -12.03
N ILE A 4 12.39 -4.25 -10.77
CA ILE A 4 12.94 -3.09 -10.06
C ILE A 4 14.34 -2.80 -10.67
N PRO A 5 14.60 -1.60 -11.20
CA PRO A 5 15.93 -1.27 -11.70
C PRO A 5 16.97 -1.37 -10.59
N LEU A 6 18.15 -1.95 -10.87
CA LEU A 6 19.21 -2.16 -9.85
C LEU A 6 19.57 -0.88 -9.05
N ARG A 7 19.53 0.28 -9.69
CA ARG A 7 19.80 1.59 -9.05
C ARG A 7 18.74 1.98 -8.00
N GLU A 8 17.55 1.40 -8.07
CA GLU A 8 16.40 1.71 -7.20
C GLU A 8 16.26 0.69 -6.07
N VAL A 9 16.95 -0.45 -6.15
CA VAL A 9 16.88 -1.56 -5.17
C VAL A 9 17.23 -1.06 -3.76
N ALA A 10 18.32 -0.32 -3.58
CA ALA A 10 18.70 0.18 -2.25
C ALA A 10 17.64 1.11 -1.63
N GLY A 11 16.96 1.92 -2.45
CA GLY A 11 15.86 2.76 -1.98
C GLY A 11 14.60 1.96 -1.63
N TRP A 12 14.34 0.90 -2.39
CA TRP A 12 13.26 -0.05 -2.10
C TRP A 12 13.49 -0.82 -0.81
N GLU A 13 14.69 -1.39 -0.63
CA GLU A 13 15.07 -2.11 0.59
C GLU A 13 14.97 -1.21 1.82
N HIS A 14 15.45 0.04 1.71
CA HIS A 14 15.35 1.01 2.79
C HIS A 14 13.89 1.29 3.18
N ASP A 15 13.03 1.59 2.21
CA ASP A 15 11.63 1.93 2.49
C ASP A 15 10.81 0.71 2.93
N LEU A 16 11.12 -0.49 2.44
CA LEU A 16 10.51 -1.74 2.91
C LEU A 16 10.91 -2.02 4.36
N HIS A 17 12.19 -1.91 4.72
CA HIS A 17 12.63 -2.12 6.10
C HIS A 17 12.01 -1.10 7.04
N ALA A 18 11.88 0.17 6.62
CA ALA A 18 11.20 1.18 7.40
C ALA A 18 9.71 0.85 7.62
N ALA A 19 9.02 0.34 6.59
CA ALA A 19 7.64 -0.11 6.70
C ALA A 19 7.52 -1.34 7.63
N MET A 20 8.39 -2.33 7.50
CA MET A 20 8.42 -3.51 8.36
C MET A 20 8.58 -3.13 9.84
N ASN A 21 9.53 -2.25 10.16
CA ASN A 21 9.73 -1.77 11.53
C ASN A 21 8.48 -1.07 12.06
N ASN A 22 7.84 -0.23 11.25
CA ASN A 22 6.62 0.46 11.66
C ASN A 22 5.43 -0.49 11.87
N ILE A 23 5.34 -1.57 11.10
CA ILE A 23 4.34 -2.64 11.28
C ILE A 23 4.64 -3.39 12.57
N GLN A 24 5.91 -3.73 12.83
CA GLN A 24 6.32 -4.39 14.07
C GLN A 24 6.03 -3.52 15.31
N ASP A 25 6.34 -2.23 15.27
CA ASP A 25 6.05 -1.29 16.36
C ASP A 25 4.54 -1.22 16.67
N GLU A 26 3.69 -1.30 15.63
CA GLU A 26 2.24 -1.36 15.81
C GLU A 26 1.80 -2.68 16.44
N ILE A 27 2.31 -3.82 15.96
CA ILE A 27 2.02 -5.14 16.53
C ILE A 27 2.41 -5.19 18.00
N ASP A 28 3.57 -4.66 18.37
CA ASP A 28 4.04 -4.63 19.75
C ASP A 28 3.14 -3.75 20.65
N LEU A 29 2.51 -2.72 20.09
CA LEU A 29 1.64 -1.80 20.81
C LEU A 29 0.20 -2.33 20.97
N VAL A 30 -0.40 -2.89 19.91
CA VAL A 30 -1.84 -3.22 19.88
C VAL A 30 -2.12 -4.72 19.75
N GLY A 31 -1.10 -5.54 19.46
CA GLY A 31 -1.22 -6.97 19.18
C GLY A 31 -1.55 -7.27 17.72
N GLU A 32 -1.16 -8.45 17.24
CA GLU A 32 -1.30 -8.87 15.82
C GLU A 32 -2.74 -8.76 15.29
N SER A 33 -3.74 -9.15 16.08
CA SER A 33 -5.15 -9.15 15.64
C SER A 33 -5.76 -7.75 15.49
N ALA A 34 -5.12 -6.72 16.07
CA ALA A 34 -5.58 -5.34 16.01
C ALA A 34 -4.69 -4.44 15.12
N ALA A 35 -3.61 -5.00 14.56
CA ALA A 35 -2.73 -4.29 13.65
C ALA A 35 -3.46 -3.91 12.34
N SER A 36 -3.07 -2.78 11.75
CA SER A 36 -3.74 -2.26 10.54
C SER A 36 -3.29 -2.95 9.26
N ILE A 37 -2.07 -3.50 9.27
CA ILE A 37 -1.48 -4.31 8.21
C ILE A 37 -1.26 -5.71 8.78
N ASP A 38 -1.46 -6.74 7.94
CA ASP A 38 -1.19 -8.12 8.32
C ASP A 38 0.22 -8.27 8.90
N ALA A 39 0.31 -8.87 10.09
CA ALA A 39 1.56 -9.05 10.82
C ALA A 39 2.60 -9.82 10.03
N TYR A 40 2.17 -10.65 9.08
CA TYR A 40 3.06 -11.39 8.20
C TYR A 40 3.98 -10.48 7.38
N ALA A 41 3.58 -9.23 7.11
CA ALA A 41 4.41 -8.23 6.42
C ALA A 41 5.67 -7.82 7.20
N ALA A 42 5.74 -8.06 8.51
CA ALA A 42 6.93 -7.77 9.31
C ALA A 42 7.97 -8.91 9.29
N THR A 43 7.66 -10.07 8.69
CA THR A 43 8.51 -11.27 8.72
C THR A 43 9.80 -11.10 7.93
N ASP A 44 9.69 -10.72 6.65
CA ASP A 44 10.83 -10.48 5.78
C ASP A 44 10.45 -9.52 4.62
N PRO A 45 11.43 -8.96 3.89
CA PRO A 45 11.15 -7.97 2.85
C PRO A 45 10.31 -8.48 1.67
N ALA A 46 10.39 -9.78 1.34
CA ALA A 46 9.60 -10.36 0.26
C ALA A 46 8.13 -10.47 0.67
N GLU A 47 7.86 -10.88 1.91
CA GLU A 47 6.50 -10.93 2.45
C GLU A 47 5.94 -9.53 2.67
N CYS A 48 6.75 -8.57 3.12
CA CYS A 48 6.36 -7.17 3.19
C CYS A 48 5.89 -6.65 1.82
N PHE A 49 6.68 -6.91 0.76
CA PHE A 49 6.31 -6.53 -0.60
C PHE A 49 5.02 -7.23 -1.06
N ALA A 50 4.88 -8.54 -0.80
CA ALA A 50 3.72 -9.31 -1.22
C ALA A 50 2.43 -8.82 -0.55
N VAL A 51 2.44 -8.66 0.78
CA VAL A 51 1.30 -8.15 1.55
C VAL A 51 0.96 -6.73 1.12
N LEU A 52 1.94 -5.82 1.04
CA LEU A 52 1.67 -4.44 0.61
C LEU A 52 1.19 -4.36 -0.85
N SER A 53 1.56 -5.31 -1.70
CA SER A 53 1.00 -5.44 -3.06
C SER A 53 -0.47 -5.82 -3.02
N GLU A 54 -0.88 -6.70 -2.11
CA GLU A 54 -2.29 -7.02 -1.91
C GLU A 54 -3.07 -5.77 -1.49
N TYR A 55 -2.61 -5.09 -0.43
CA TYR A 55 -3.23 -3.85 0.06
C TYR A 55 -3.26 -2.75 -1.00
N PHE A 56 -2.23 -2.65 -1.85
CA PHE A 56 -2.20 -1.70 -2.96
C PHE A 56 -3.42 -1.84 -3.89
N PHE A 57 -3.87 -3.07 -4.16
CA PHE A 57 -5.02 -3.31 -5.03
C PHE A 57 -6.35 -3.45 -4.27
N SER A 58 -6.35 -4.05 -3.08
CA SER A 58 -7.55 -4.40 -2.32
C SER A 58 -8.00 -3.31 -1.34
N ALA A 59 -7.07 -2.58 -0.72
CA ALA A 59 -7.34 -1.58 0.32
C ALA A 59 -6.33 -0.41 0.29
N PRO A 60 -6.22 0.33 -0.85
CA PRO A 60 -5.24 1.40 -1.02
C PRO A 60 -5.37 2.54 0.01
N GLU A 61 -6.56 2.73 0.60
CA GLU A 61 -6.83 3.67 1.69
C GLU A 61 -6.12 3.35 3.01
N LEU A 62 -5.74 2.09 3.25
CA LEU A 62 -4.95 1.69 4.43
C LEU A 62 -3.44 1.84 4.16
N PHE A 63 -3.02 1.66 2.91
CA PHE A 63 -1.61 1.70 2.53
C PHE A 63 -1.10 3.12 2.25
N ALA A 64 -1.77 3.86 1.35
CA ALA A 64 -1.29 5.15 0.85
C ALA A 64 -1.03 6.21 1.94
N PRO A 65 -1.91 6.43 2.94
CA PRO A 65 -1.64 7.42 3.99
C PRO A 65 -0.60 6.94 5.00
N ARG A 66 -0.44 5.62 5.18
CA ARG A 66 0.47 5.05 6.18
C ARG A 66 1.92 5.07 5.70
N PHE A 67 2.16 4.72 4.45
CA PHE A 67 3.51 4.62 3.88
C PHE A 67 3.63 5.43 2.58
N PRO A 68 3.57 6.78 2.63
CA PRO A 68 3.46 7.61 1.44
C PRO A 68 4.66 7.49 0.49
N ALA A 69 5.88 7.35 1.01
CA ALA A 69 7.08 7.17 0.17
C ALA A 69 7.04 5.84 -0.58
N LEU A 70 6.70 4.74 0.11
CA LEU A 70 6.60 3.42 -0.47
C LEU A 70 5.43 3.32 -1.45
N TRP A 71 4.28 3.93 -1.12
CA TRP A 71 3.13 4.06 -2.03
C TRP A 71 3.53 4.67 -3.38
N GLN A 72 4.29 5.76 -3.40
CA GLN A 72 4.76 6.37 -4.65
C GLN A 72 5.62 5.40 -5.47
N ARG A 73 6.49 4.62 -4.82
CA ARG A 73 7.27 3.58 -5.52
C ARG A 73 6.40 2.49 -6.10
N PHE A 74 5.38 2.04 -5.38
CA PHE A 74 4.40 1.06 -5.89
C PHE A 74 3.63 1.63 -7.09
N CYS A 75 3.19 2.89 -7.03
CA CYS A 75 2.55 3.56 -8.16
C CYS A 75 3.44 3.59 -9.40
N HIS A 76 4.73 3.94 -9.23
CA HIS A 76 5.69 3.94 -10.33
C HIS A 76 5.98 2.54 -10.86
N PHE A 77 6.10 1.55 -9.98
CA PHE A 77 6.38 0.15 -10.33
C PHE A 77 5.22 -0.51 -11.09
N TYR A 78 3.99 -0.41 -10.56
CA TYR A 78 2.79 -0.96 -11.20
C TYR A 78 2.23 -0.08 -12.31
N ARG A 79 2.70 1.17 -12.43
CA ARG A 79 2.20 2.20 -13.34
C ARG A 79 0.69 2.41 -13.19
N GLN A 80 0.21 2.36 -11.96
CA GLN A 80 -1.20 2.49 -11.60
C GLN A 80 -1.32 3.32 -10.32
N ASP A 81 -2.44 4.01 -10.15
CA ASP A 81 -2.83 4.64 -8.89
C ASP A 81 -4.24 4.16 -8.52
N PRO A 82 -4.37 3.05 -7.77
CA PRO A 82 -5.66 2.49 -7.37
C PRO A 82 -6.49 3.43 -6.50
N LEU A 83 -5.84 4.29 -5.70
CA LEU A 83 -6.54 5.25 -4.85
C LEU A 83 -7.18 6.37 -5.70
N ALA A 84 -6.46 6.88 -6.68
CA ALA A 84 -7.00 7.85 -7.65
C ALA A 84 -8.16 7.24 -8.44
N ARG A 85 -8.01 6.01 -8.94
CA ARG A 85 -9.07 5.28 -9.66
C ARG A 85 -10.33 5.13 -8.82
N ARG A 86 -10.22 4.79 -7.52
CA ARG A 86 -11.38 4.69 -6.62
C ARG A 86 -12.09 6.04 -6.42
N ARG A 87 -11.34 7.14 -6.31
CA ARG A 87 -11.92 8.49 -6.19
C ARG A 87 -12.70 8.88 -7.44
N GLU A 88 -12.17 8.59 -8.62
CA GLU A 88 -12.85 8.82 -9.90
C GLU A 88 -14.15 8.01 -10.00
N ASN A 89 -14.12 6.72 -9.64
CA ASN A 89 -15.32 5.88 -9.64
C ASN A 89 -16.39 6.36 -8.65
N GLY A 90 -15.99 6.78 -7.44
CA GLY A 90 -16.92 7.31 -6.45
C GLY A 90 -17.60 8.62 -6.90
N LEU A 91 -16.86 9.50 -7.59
CA LEU A 91 -17.42 10.73 -8.17
C LEU A 91 -18.38 10.45 -9.33
N GLN A 92 -18.14 9.39 -10.12
CA GLN A 92 -19.05 8.95 -11.19
C GLN A 92 -20.36 8.39 -10.62
N ASP A 93 -20.29 7.55 -9.58
CA ASP A 93 -21.48 6.99 -8.91
C ASP A 93 -22.36 8.08 -8.28
N GLU A 94 -21.76 9.12 -7.70
CA GLU A 94 -22.51 10.27 -7.15
C GLU A 94 -23.12 11.14 -8.25
N GLY A 95 -22.43 11.31 -9.38
CA GLY A 95 -22.94 12.03 -10.54
C GLY A 95 -24.16 11.34 -11.17
N ASP A 96 -24.12 10.02 -11.31
CA ASP A 96 -25.21 9.22 -11.88
C ASP A 96 -26.45 9.23 -10.97
N ARG A 97 -26.27 9.12 -9.64
CA ARG A 97 -27.35 9.27 -8.66
C ARG A 97 -28.03 10.65 -8.69
N ARG A 98 -27.35 11.69 -9.17
CA ARG A 98 -27.88 13.06 -9.20
C ARG A 98 -28.67 13.37 -10.47
N ILE A 99 -28.51 12.58 -11.54
CA ILE A 99 -29.17 12.77 -12.84
C ILE A 99 -30.52 12.04 -12.91
N VAL A 100 -30.74 11.03 -12.07
CA VAL A 100 -31.98 10.23 -12.02
C VAL A 100 -33.15 10.86 -11.24
N HIS A 101 -33.12 12.16 -10.97
CA HIS A 101 -34.18 12.89 -10.25
C HIS A 101 -34.68 14.12 -11.02
#